data_AF-A0A4P8SCB4-F1
#
_entry.id   AF-A0A4P8SCB4-F1
#
_cell.length_a   1.000
_cell.length_b   1.000
_cell.length_c   1.000
_cell.angle_alpha   90.00
_cell.angle_beta   90.00
_cell.angle_gamma   90.00
#
_symmetry.space_group_name_H-M   'P 1'
#
loop_
_entity.id
_entity.type
_entity.pdbx_description
1 polymer ?
#
loop_
_entity_poly.entity_id
_entity_poly.type
_entity_poly.pdbx_seq_one_letter_code
_entity_poly.pdbx_strand_id
1 'polypeptide(L)'
;MKKNKIFFVALTFITLVGIIHFINVQVKNNKMEEVVEVGGKLVAKETMNEFKEINLKLVSFIEENNTDTETQISAIRLDINKFPKRYIYIDVLTDKPKNTKEIEEHYLEIIEKAKTISLLNKENEVEFIIQTVKK
;
A
#
# COMPACT_ATOMS: atom_id res chain seq x y z
N MET A 1 6.35 3.52 -64.40
CA MET A 1 7.38 3.39 -63.33
C MET A 1 7.12 4.20 -62.05
N LYS A 2 6.25 5.23 -62.00
CA LYS A 2 6.03 6.03 -60.77
C LYS A 2 5.17 5.36 -59.68
N LYS A 3 4.19 4.52 -60.06
CA LYS A 3 3.25 3.87 -59.11
C LYS A 3 3.93 2.88 -58.16
N ASN A 4 4.94 2.14 -58.62
CA ASN A 4 5.67 1.19 -57.77
C ASN A 4 6.49 1.90 -56.69
N LYS A 5 7.05 3.09 -56.97
CA LYS A 5 7.81 3.86 -55.98
C LYS A 5 6.93 4.33 -54.82
N ILE A 6 5.72 4.80 -55.12
CA ILE A 6 4.74 5.24 -54.12
C ILE A 6 4.31 4.05 -53.24
N PHE A 7 4.09 2.88 -53.86
CA PHE A 7 3.76 1.66 -53.12
C PHE A 7 4.87 1.23 -52.16
N PHE A 8 6.14 1.25 -52.61
CA PHE A 8 7.29 0.95 -51.75
C PHE A 8 7.45 1.96 -50.59
N VAL A 9 7.20 3.25 -50.83
CA VAL A 9 7.24 4.29 -49.77
C VAL A 9 6.11 4.09 -48.76
N ALA A 10 4.90 3.75 -49.21
CA ALA A 10 3.78 3.45 -48.31
C ALA A 10 4.05 2.20 -47.47
N LEU A 11 4.60 1.14 -48.08
CA LEU A 11 4.91 -0.12 -47.39
C LEU A 11 6.01 0.06 -46.32
N THR A 12 7.02 0.87 -46.61
CA THR A 12 8.09 1.20 -45.65
C THR A 12 7.57 2.02 -44.47
N PHE A 13 6.65 2.96 -44.68
CA PHE A 13 6.01 3.70 -43.59
C PHE A 13 5.16 2.81 -42.67
N ILE A 14 4.34 1.93 -43.25
CA ILE A 14 3.48 1.03 -42.46
C ILE A 14 4.31 0.07 -41.62
N THR A 15 5.37 -0.49 -42.20
CA THR A 15 6.29 -1.38 -41.46
C THR A 15 7.04 -0.65 -40.35
N LEU A 16 7.49 0.59 -40.59
CA LEU A 16 8.15 1.40 -39.56
C LEU A 16 7.21 1.69 -38.38
N VAL A 17 5.96 2.08 -38.64
CA VAL A 17 4.96 2.33 -37.59
C VAL A 17 4.65 1.05 -36.81
N GLY A 18 4.55 -0.10 -37.50
CA GLY A 18 4.36 -1.40 -36.86
C GLY A 18 5.50 -1.79 -35.92
N ILE A 19 6.75 -1.54 -36.32
CA ILE A 19 7.94 -1.79 -35.50
C ILE A 19 7.95 -0.88 -34.26
N ILE A 20 7.68 0.42 -34.43
CA ILE A 20 7.61 1.37 -33.31
C ILE A 20 6.52 0.95 -32.31
N HIS A 21 5.35 0.55 -32.81
CA HIS A 21 4.27 0.08 -31.95
C HIS A 21 4.65 -1.21 -31.21
N PHE A 22 5.27 -2.17 -31.89
CA PHE A 22 5.75 -3.41 -31.28
C PHE A 22 6.80 -3.14 -30.20
N ILE A 23 7.78 -2.27 -30.45
CA ILE A 23 8.79 -1.86 -29.45
C ILE A 23 8.12 -1.19 -28.26
N ASN A 24 7.20 -0.25 -28.47
CA ASN A 24 6.50 0.43 -27.38
C ASN A 24 5.65 -0.53 -26.53
N VAL A 25 4.98 -1.51 -27.16
CA VAL A 25 4.22 -2.56 -26.46
C VAL A 25 5.15 -3.45 -25.65
N GLN A 26 6.28 -3.88 -26.23
CA GLN A 26 7.28 -4.68 -25.52
C GLN A 26 7.91 -3.91 -24.35
N VAL A 27 8.24 -2.63 -24.52
CA VAL A 27 8.79 -1.78 -23.45
C VAL A 27 7.77 -1.56 -22.33
N LYS A 28 6.49 -1.38 -22.66
CA LYS A 28 5.42 -1.26 -21.65
C LYS A 28 5.25 -2.56 -20.86
N ASN A 29 5.43 -3.71 -21.50
CA ASN A 29 5.28 -5.03 -20.87
C ASN A 29 6.56 -5.51 -20.17
N ASN A 30 7.74 -5.02 -20.56
CA ASN A 30 9.04 -5.35 -19.98
C ASN A 30 9.48 -4.36 -18.90
N LYS A 31 8.56 -3.66 -18.24
CA LYS A 31 8.90 -3.10 -16.92
C LYS A 31 9.20 -4.28 -16.01
N MET A 32 10.49 -4.60 -15.91
CA MET A 32 11.00 -5.55 -14.94
C MET A 32 10.63 -4.97 -13.58
N GLU A 33 9.59 -5.53 -12.95
CA GLU A 33 9.19 -5.14 -11.61
C GLU A 33 10.40 -5.38 -10.71
N GLU A 34 10.98 -4.29 -10.21
CA GLU A 34 12.05 -4.39 -9.22
C GLU A 34 11.45 -5.12 -8.02
N VAL A 35 12.00 -6.27 -7.67
CA VAL A 35 11.57 -7.05 -6.52
C VAL A 35 12.51 -6.79 -5.35
N VAL A 36 11.96 -6.76 -4.14
CA VAL A 36 12.69 -6.65 -2.88
C VAL A 36 12.37 -7.86 -2.02
N GLU A 37 13.38 -8.44 -1.39
CA GLU A 37 13.19 -9.51 -0.41
C GLU A 37 12.79 -8.93 0.96
N VAL A 38 11.63 -9.33 1.47
CA VAL A 38 11.15 -8.96 2.81
C VAL A 38 10.78 -10.23 3.58
N GLY A 39 11.58 -10.55 4.59
CA GLY A 39 11.43 -11.74 5.43
C GLY A 39 11.34 -13.04 4.62
N GLY A 40 12.22 -13.20 3.63
CA GLY A 40 12.30 -14.40 2.79
C GLY A 40 11.28 -14.46 1.64
N LYS A 41 10.47 -13.42 1.45
CA LYS A 41 9.52 -13.34 0.32
C LYS A 41 9.91 -12.22 -0.65
N LEU A 42 9.85 -12.52 -1.95
CA LEU A 42 10.02 -11.52 -3.00
C LEU A 42 8.71 -10.75 -3.18
N VAL A 43 8.78 -9.43 -3.05
CA VAL A 43 7.64 -8.51 -3.21
C VAL A 43 8.02 -7.44 -4.24
N ALA A 44 7.10 -7.09 -5.14
CA ALA A 44 7.33 -5.97 -6.05
C ALA A 44 7.54 -4.67 -5.26
N LYS A 45 8.55 -3.88 -5.64
CA LYS A 45 8.92 -2.63 -4.99
C LYS A 45 7.80 -1.59 -5.07
N GLU A 46 7.05 -1.58 -6.18
CA GLU A 46 5.87 -0.73 -6.36
C GLU A 46 4.81 -1.06 -5.29
N THR A 47 4.47 -2.33 -5.12
CA THR A 47 3.59 -2.82 -4.05
C THR A 47 4.10 -2.46 -2.65
N MET A 48 5.42 -2.54 -2.39
CA MET A 48 6.00 -2.09 -1.12
C MET A 48 5.85 -0.58 -0.89
N ASN A 49 6.00 0.22 -1.94
CA ASN A 49 5.82 1.67 -1.86
C ASN A 49 4.36 2.04 -1.62
N GLU A 50 3.42 1.39 -2.31
CA GLU A 50 1.99 1.54 -2.07
C GLU A 50 1.64 1.23 -0.61
N PHE A 51 2.22 0.16 -0.02
CA PHE A 51 2.02 -0.14 1.39
C PHE A 51 2.55 0.93 2.33
N LYS A 52 3.74 1.48 2.05
CA LYS A 52 4.28 2.57 2.86
C LYS A 52 3.38 3.79 2.80
N GLU A 53 2.89 4.14 1.61
CA GLU A 53 1.99 5.26 1.42
C GLU A 53 0.67 5.05 2.16
N ILE A 54 0.05 3.87 2.03
CA ILE A 54 -1.18 3.52 2.74
C ILE A 54 -0.96 3.57 4.26
N ASN A 55 0.15 3.02 4.76
CA ASN A 55 0.44 3.03 6.20
C ASN A 55 0.64 4.46 6.73
N LEU A 56 1.33 5.34 5.98
CA LEU A 56 1.49 6.74 6.37
C LEU A 56 0.13 7.46 6.43
N LYS A 57 -0.71 7.29 5.41
CA LYS A 57 -2.07 7.85 5.41
C LYS A 57 -2.92 7.29 6.56
N LEU A 58 -2.77 6.00 6.87
CA LEU A 58 -3.47 5.37 7.98
C LEU A 58 -3.03 5.91 9.34
N VAL A 59 -1.72 6.12 9.54
CA VAL A 59 -1.22 6.77 10.77
C VAL A 59 -1.85 8.14 10.94
N SER A 60 -1.76 9.00 9.92
CA SER A 60 -2.36 10.34 9.98
C SER A 60 -3.87 10.31 10.21
N PHE A 61 -4.58 9.41 9.52
CA PHE A 61 -6.03 9.26 9.70
C PHE A 61 -6.37 8.86 11.14
N ILE A 62 -5.61 7.93 11.73
CA ILE A 62 -5.87 7.50 13.10
C ILE A 62 -5.55 8.62 14.09
N GLU A 63 -4.43 9.33 13.91
CA GLU A 63 -4.09 10.48 14.75
C GLU A 63 -5.16 11.57 14.72
N GLU A 64 -5.70 11.90 13.54
CA GLU A 64 -6.77 12.89 13.37
C GLU A 64 -8.11 12.46 13.99
N ASN A 65 -8.38 11.16 14.04
CA ASN A 65 -9.64 10.62 14.55
C ASN A 65 -9.54 10.08 15.98
N ASN A 66 -8.33 10.03 16.56
CA ASN A 66 -8.10 9.59 17.92
C ASN A 66 -8.43 10.72 18.91
N THR A 67 -9.56 10.59 19.58
CA THR A 67 -9.99 11.53 20.62
C THR A 67 -9.39 11.25 22.00
N ASP A 68 -8.80 10.06 22.21
CA ASP A 68 -8.14 9.69 23.46
C ASP A 68 -6.68 10.17 23.46
N THR A 69 -6.41 11.20 24.25
CA THR A 69 -5.07 11.81 24.39
C THR A 69 -4.12 10.99 25.27
N GLU A 70 -4.63 9.96 25.95
CA GLU A 70 -3.83 9.05 26.75
C GLU A 70 -3.35 7.83 25.96
N THR A 71 -3.68 7.75 24.67
CA THR A 71 -3.21 6.71 23.75
C THR A 71 -2.65 7.32 22.46
N GLN A 72 -1.65 6.68 21.89
CA GLN A 72 -1.12 7.05 20.57
C GLN A 72 -0.70 5.82 19.77
N ILE A 73 -0.63 5.94 18.44
CA ILE A 73 -0.01 4.89 17.63
C ILE A 73 1.51 5.05 17.67
N SER A 74 2.21 3.95 17.95
CA SER A 74 3.67 3.90 17.88
C SER A 74 4.18 3.24 16.61
N ALA A 75 3.44 2.28 16.04
CA ALA A 75 3.82 1.64 14.78
C ALA A 75 2.65 0.95 14.09
N ILE A 76 2.74 0.84 12.76
CA ILE A 76 1.92 -0.06 11.95
C ILE A 76 2.85 -1.00 11.20
N ARG A 77 2.66 -2.31 11.37
CA ARG A 77 3.46 -3.36 10.72
C ARG A 77 2.58 -4.26 9.88
N LEU A 78 3.12 -4.73 8.76
CA LEU A 78 2.48 -5.73 7.93
C LEU A 78 2.94 -7.14 8.35
N ASP A 79 2.00 -8.05 8.46
CA ASP A 79 2.31 -9.48 8.54
C ASP A 79 2.62 -9.98 7.12
N ILE A 80 3.91 -10.09 6.81
CA ILE A 80 4.36 -10.64 5.52
C ILE A 80 3.98 -12.12 5.32
N ASN A 81 3.74 -12.86 6.41
CA ASN A 81 3.36 -14.27 6.34
C ASN A 81 1.85 -14.43 6.11
N LYS A 82 1.04 -13.51 6.65
CA LYS A 82 -0.42 -13.47 6.52
C LYS A 82 -0.92 -12.21 5.81
N PHE A 83 -0.26 -11.84 4.73
CA PHE A 83 -0.61 -10.64 3.97
C PHE A 83 -2.08 -10.71 3.48
N PRO A 84 -2.92 -9.64 3.62
CA PRO A 84 -2.61 -8.26 3.98
C PRO A 84 -2.82 -7.89 5.47
N LYS A 85 -2.71 -8.84 6.40
CA LYS A 85 -2.90 -8.57 7.84
C LYS A 85 -1.94 -7.49 8.36
N ARG A 86 -2.44 -6.62 9.24
CA ARG A 86 -1.67 -5.55 9.89
C ARG A 86 -1.71 -5.67 11.40
N TYR A 87 -0.59 -5.28 12.01
CA TYR A 87 -0.45 -5.07 13.44
C TYR A 87 -0.35 -3.57 13.70
N ILE A 88 -1.24 -3.04 14.55
CA ILE A 88 -1.23 -1.64 14.98
C ILE A 88 -0.82 -1.61 16.44
N TYR A 89 0.32 -0.98 16.72
CA TYR A 89 0.87 -0.83 18.06
C TYR A 89 0.35 0.47 18.67
N ILE A 90 -0.28 0.35 19.83
CA ILE A 90 -0.89 1.45 20.56
C ILE A 90 -0.17 1.58 21.90
N ASP A 91 0.35 2.76 22.15
CA ASP A 91 1.00 3.13 23.40
C ASP A 91 -0.02 3.81 24.32
N VAL A 92 -0.17 3.29 25.53
CA VAL A 92 -0.88 3.94 26.63
C VAL A 92 0.12 4.82 27.38
N LEU A 93 -0.13 6.12 27.37
CA LEU A 93 0.76 7.18 27.86
C LEU A 93 0.51 7.57 29.32
N THR A 94 -0.48 6.94 29.95
CA THR A 94 -0.87 7.18 31.34
C THR A 94 -0.37 6.07 32.26
N ASP A 95 -0.01 6.44 33.49
CA ASP A 95 0.37 5.48 34.54
C ASP A 95 -0.85 4.79 35.17
N LYS A 96 -2.07 5.25 34.83
CA LYS A 96 -3.30 4.65 35.31
C LYS A 96 -3.65 3.42 34.46
N PRO A 97 -4.10 2.32 35.09
CA PRO A 97 -4.58 1.16 34.33
C PRO A 97 -5.80 1.58 33.50
N LYS A 98 -5.70 1.41 32.18
CA LYS A 98 -6.82 1.52 31.24
C LYS A 98 -7.39 0.16 30.90
N ASN A 99 -8.68 0.13 30.60
CA ASN A 99 -9.33 -1.05 30.06
C ASN A 99 -8.89 -1.26 28.61
N THR A 100 -8.15 -2.34 28.36
CA THR A 100 -7.64 -2.65 27.02
C THR A 100 -8.76 -2.89 26.00
N LYS A 101 -9.93 -3.38 26.43
CA LYS A 101 -11.07 -3.57 25.54
C LYS A 101 -11.67 -2.25 25.06
N GLU A 102 -11.79 -1.26 25.96
CA GLU A 102 -12.28 0.07 25.58
C GLU A 102 -11.35 0.75 24.57
N ILE A 103 -10.03 0.59 24.76
CA ILE A 103 -9.03 1.07 23.79
C ILE A 103 -9.20 0.32 22.46
N GLU A 104 -9.31 -1.01 22.50
CA GLU A 104 -9.48 -1.82 21.30
C GLU A 104 -10.74 -1.44 20.51
N GLU A 105 -11.88 -1.28 21.18
CA GLU A 105 -13.15 -0.85 20.60
C GLU A 105 -13.04 0.56 19.97
N HIS A 106 -12.44 1.51 20.69
CA HIS A 106 -12.19 2.86 20.17
C HIS A 106 -11.35 2.87 18.88
N TYR A 107 -10.23 2.16 18.87
CA TYR A 107 -9.39 2.08 17.67
C TYR A 107 -10.05 1.26 16.56
N LEU A 108 -10.86 0.25 16.89
CA LEU A 108 -11.63 -0.52 15.91
C LEU A 108 -12.65 0.39 15.19
N GLU A 109 -13.33 1.29 15.90
CA GLU A 109 -14.23 2.27 15.27
C GLU A 109 -13.50 3.16 14.27
N ILE A 110 -12.28 3.61 14.61
CA ILE A 110 -11.44 4.39 13.70
C ILE A 110 -11.06 3.56 12.47
N ILE A 111 -10.68 2.29 12.64
CA ILE A 111 -10.35 1.40 11.53
C ILE A 111 -11.55 1.14 10.63
N GLU A 112 -12.74 0.95 11.19
CA GLU A 112 -13.96 0.81 10.40
C GLU A 112 -14.27 2.08 9.60
N LYS A 113 -14.06 3.28 10.16
CA LYS A 113 -14.11 4.54 9.39
C LYS A 113 -13.08 4.59 8.27
N ALA A 114 -11.85 4.13 8.51
CA ALA A 114 -10.83 4.05 7.46
C ALA A 114 -11.24 3.12 6.31
N LYS A 115 -11.93 2.00 6.62
CA LYS A 115 -12.47 1.08 5.61
C LYS A 115 -13.62 1.69 4.81
N THR A 116 -14.50 2.48 5.43
CA THR A 116 -15.62 3.11 4.70
C THR A 116 -15.15 4.14 3.68
N ILE A 117 -14.05 4.84 3.96
CA ILE A 117 -13.43 5.79 3.01
C ILE A 117 -12.44 5.13 2.05
N SER A 118 -12.37 3.79 2.01
CA SER A 118 -11.46 3.02 1.15
C SER A 118 -9.96 3.27 1.39
N LEU A 119 -9.58 3.78 2.58
CA LEU A 119 -8.19 3.86 2.99
C LEU A 119 -7.62 2.47 3.30
N LEU A 120 -8.48 1.58 3.80
CA LEU A 120 -8.21 0.15 3.96
C LEU A 120 -9.25 -0.67 3.18
N ASN A 121 -8.82 -1.80 2.63
CA ASN A 121 -9.75 -2.78 2.09
C ASN A 121 -10.56 -3.38 3.25
N LYS A 122 -11.83 -3.71 2.99
CA LYS A 122 -12.75 -4.34 3.95
C LYS A 122 -12.21 -5.68 4.47
N GLU A 123 -11.48 -6.40 3.62
CA GLU A 123 -10.85 -7.68 3.95
C GLU A 123 -9.53 -7.54 4.73
N ASN A 124 -9.04 -6.32 4.95
CA ASN A 124 -7.82 -6.12 5.73
C ASN A 124 -8.08 -6.50 7.19
N GLU A 125 -7.47 -7.60 7.61
CA GLU A 125 -7.38 -7.98 9.02
C GLU A 125 -6.44 -7.03 9.77
N VAL A 126 -6.90 -6.52 10.91
CA VAL A 126 -6.13 -5.65 11.79
C VAL A 126 -6.13 -6.27 13.18
N GLU A 127 -4.95 -6.32 13.79
CA GLU A 127 -4.76 -6.74 15.18
C GLU A 127 -4.08 -5.62 15.96
N PHE A 128 -4.63 -5.31 17.13
CA PHE A 128 -4.12 -4.26 18.01
C PHE A 128 -3.17 -4.85 19.04
N ILE A 129 -2.00 -4.22 19.20
CA ILE A 129 -1.01 -4.55 20.22
C ILE A 129 -0.93 -3.35 21.16
N ILE A 130 -1.58 -3.46 22.32
CA ILE A 130 -1.67 -2.38 23.29
C ILE A 130 -0.58 -2.56 24.35
N GLN A 131 0.25 -1.54 24.54
CA GLN A 131 1.35 -1.54 25.50
C GLN A 131 1.34 -0.29 26.38
N THR A 132 1.69 -0.45 27.66
CA THR A 132 1.84 0.68 28.57
C THR A 132 3.27 1.18 28.53
N VAL A 133 3.45 2.45 28.20
CA VAL A 133 4.77 3.09 28.22
C VAL A 133 5.03 3.59 29.63
N LYS A 134 5.87 2.86 30.38
CA LYS A 134 6.35 3.35 31.68
C LYS A 134 7.33 4.50 31.44
N LYS A 135 7.01 5.68 31.96
CA LYS A 135 7.96 6.80 32.03
C LYS A 135 9.05 6.55 33.07
#